data_AF-A0A1X7SSE9-F1
#
_entry.id   AF-A0A1X7SSE9-F1
#
_cell.length_a   1.000
_cell.length_b   1.000
_cell.length_c   1.000
_cell.angle_alpha   90.00
_cell.angle_beta   90.00
_cell.angle_gamma   90.00
#
_symmetry.space_group_name_H-M   'P 1'
#
loop_
_entity.id
_entity.type
_entity.pdbx_description
1 polymer ?
#
loop_
_entity_poly.entity_id
_entity_poly.type
_entity_poly.pdbx_seq_one_letter_code
_entity_poly.pdbx_strand_id
1 'polypeptide(L)'
;LRGLHIFRESYTSVDTEDCTEVEESLITGVSDPMEQLAAALASLAKLQEEAQRQAEERHQEEERRREEAQRQAEERRREEERQRERHYEEIQAMQEQHMQQIEIMKGVLAEREGNSPHLKISPYQETEDIQDFIEAFEGIMKIQRVNRTNWILRLTPLLSGKARTVCTDLGTTTDYDGVKKAILEHYNINTERCRRKFRSHVWTRDQDPTDWIARGVKLVKRWLVPENGMEQVVNKIAVEQLLNGLPQEMRIWVTSQNPETPEKLFTTEE
;
A
#
# COMPACT_ATOMS: atom_id res chain seq x y z
N LEU A 1 -26.95 -44.77 -53.56
CA LEU A 1 -27.79 -45.99 -53.65
C LEU A 1 -29.04 -45.72 -52.82
N ARG A 2 -30.22 -45.58 -53.45
CA ARG A 2 -31.28 -46.61 -53.52
C ARG A 2 -31.73 -47.10 -52.12
N GLY A 3 -32.97 -46.77 -51.75
CA GLY A 3 -33.60 -47.15 -50.49
C GLY A 3 -35.05 -46.65 -50.41
N LEU A 4 -35.92 -47.18 -51.28
CA LEU A 4 -37.31 -46.72 -51.42
C LEU A 4 -38.29 -47.82 -51.01
N HIS A 5 -39.00 -47.64 -49.89
CA HIS A 5 -40.28 -48.29 -49.55
C HIS A 5 -41.04 -47.31 -48.63
N ILE A 6 -42.18 -46.74 -49.01
CA ILE A 6 -43.50 -47.34 -49.34
C ILE A 6 -44.21 -47.87 -48.08
N PHE A 7 -45.30 -47.20 -47.72
CA PHE A 7 -46.41 -47.78 -46.95
C PHE A 7 -47.75 -47.21 -47.45
N ARG A 8 -48.70 -48.09 -47.77
CA ARG A 8 -50.14 -47.81 -47.96
C ARG A 8 -50.83 -47.93 -46.58
N GLU A 9 -52.10 -47.63 -46.30
CA GLU A 9 -53.24 -47.11 -47.07
C GLU A 9 -53.83 -45.93 -46.23
N SER A 10 -55.11 -45.52 -46.11
CA SER A 10 -56.44 -45.85 -46.66
C SER A 10 -57.30 -44.57 -46.53
N TYR A 11 -58.02 -44.09 -47.56
CA TYR A 11 -59.30 -44.58 -48.13
C TYR A 11 -60.58 -44.06 -47.45
N THR A 12 -61.26 -43.11 -48.11
CA THR A 12 -62.73 -42.84 -48.20
C THR A 12 -62.88 -41.85 -49.39
N SER A 13 -63.60 -42.09 -50.49
CA SER A 13 -64.97 -42.64 -50.69
C SER A 13 -66.04 -41.70 -50.12
N VAL A 14 -67.08 -41.26 -50.83
CA VAL A 14 -67.65 -41.57 -52.18
C VAL A 14 -67.91 -40.22 -52.94
N ASP A 15 -68.46 -40.04 -54.15
CA ASP A 15 -69.14 -40.85 -55.22
C ASP A 15 -68.50 -40.53 -56.60
N THR A 16 -68.73 -41.14 -57.79
CA THR A 16 -69.61 -42.18 -58.38
C THR A 16 -71.04 -41.85 -58.87
N GLU A 17 -71.18 -41.20 -60.04
CA GLU A 17 -72.23 -41.37 -61.11
C GLU A 17 -71.99 -40.29 -62.23
N ASP A 18 -72.24 -40.46 -63.54
CA ASP A 18 -72.36 -41.65 -64.43
C ASP A 18 -72.16 -41.19 -65.92
N CYS A 19 -72.48 -42.05 -66.91
CA CYS A 19 -72.59 -41.82 -68.37
C CYS A 19 -71.28 -41.89 -69.18
N THR A 20 -70.94 -43.11 -69.59
CA THR A 20 -70.05 -43.43 -70.72
C THR A 20 -70.73 -43.20 -72.09
N GLU A 21 -69.91 -43.13 -73.15
CA GLU A 21 -70.25 -43.35 -74.57
C GLU A 21 -71.28 -42.44 -75.26
N VAL A 22 -70.80 -41.61 -76.21
CA VAL A 22 -71.01 -41.87 -77.66
C VAL A 22 -69.69 -41.55 -78.40
N GLU A 23 -69.43 -42.24 -79.50
CA GLU A 23 -68.22 -42.10 -80.34
C GLU A 23 -68.26 -40.91 -81.34
N GLU A 24 -67.21 -40.79 -82.14
CA GLU A 24 -67.10 -40.08 -83.42
C GLU A 24 -67.46 -38.58 -83.49
N SER A 25 -66.43 -37.73 -83.48
CA SER A 25 -66.34 -36.68 -84.49
C SER A 25 -64.92 -36.56 -85.05
N LEU A 26 -64.82 -36.35 -86.37
CA LEU A 26 -63.57 -36.46 -87.11
C LEU A 26 -62.65 -35.24 -86.90
N ILE A 27 -61.35 -35.52 -86.84
CA ILE A 27 -60.25 -34.78 -87.50
C ILE A 27 -60.59 -33.34 -87.93
N THR A 28 -60.19 -32.34 -87.15
CA THR A 28 -59.37 -31.19 -87.61
C THR A 28 -59.04 -30.30 -86.40
N GLY A 29 -57.77 -29.96 -86.20
CA GLY A 29 -57.35 -29.22 -85.00
C GLY A 29 -55.85 -29.27 -84.71
N VAL A 30 -55.01 -29.11 -85.73
CA VAL A 30 -53.59 -28.76 -85.46
C VAL A 30 -53.59 -27.32 -84.97
N SER A 31 -53.61 -27.12 -83.66
CA SER A 31 -53.26 -25.84 -83.05
C SER A 31 -51.87 -25.44 -83.56
N ASP A 32 -51.77 -24.24 -84.12
CA ASP A 32 -50.59 -23.83 -84.87
C ASP A 32 -49.35 -23.89 -83.96
N PRO A 33 -48.25 -24.59 -84.35
CA PRO A 33 -47.01 -24.59 -83.59
C PRO A 33 -46.50 -23.18 -83.25
N MET A 34 -46.83 -22.19 -84.07
CA MET A 34 -46.51 -20.78 -83.87
C MET A 34 -47.31 -20.14 -82.72
N GLU A 35 -48.56 -20.55 -82.52
CA GLU A 35 -49.45 -20.10 -81.44
C GLU A 35 -49.05 -20.71 -80.09
N GLN A 36 -48.68 -22.00 -80.09
CA GLN A 36 -48.12 -22.67 -78.90
C GLN A 36 -46.77 -22.06 -78.50
N LEU A 37 -45.91 -21.73 -79.47
CA LEU A 37 -44.65 -21.02 -79.23
C LEU A 37 -44.90 -19.61 -78.66
N ALA A 38 -45.89 -18.88 -79.18
CA ALA A 38 -46.27 -17.55 -78.66
C ALA A 38 -46.78 -17.64 -77.21
N ALA A 39 -47.62 -18.63 -76.89
CA ALA A 39 -48.09 -18.87 -75.51
C ALA A 39 -46.94 -19.25 -74.56
N ALA A 40 -46.00 -20.09 -75.01
CA ALA A 40 -44.81 -20.46 -74.23
C ALA A 40 -43.89 -19.26 -73.97
N LEU A 41 -43.66 -18.40 -74.97
CA LEU A 41 -42.87 -17.17 -74.83
C LEU A 41 -43.56 -16.15 -73.90
N ALA A 42 -44.88 -16.01 -73.99
CA ALA A 42 -45.64 -15.14 -73.08
C ALA A 42 -45.62 -15.65 -71.63
N SER A 43 -45.63 -16.97 -71.42
CA SER A 43 -45.47 -17.59 -70.11
C SER A 43 -44.06 -17.39 -69.55
N LEU A 44 -43.02 -17.59 -70.37
CA LEU A 44 -41.62 -17.34 -70.01
C LEU A 44 -41.38 -15.87 -69.63
N ALA A 45 -41.92 -14.92 -70.39
CA ALA A 45 -41.81 -13.49 -70.12
C ALA A 45 -42.45 -13.11 -68.78
N LYS A 46 -43.63 -13.64 -68.47
CA LYS A 46 -44.29 -13.45 -67.15
C LYS A 46 -43.47 -14.05 -66.02
N LEU A 47 -42.96 -15.27 -66.19
CA LEU A 47 -42.10 -15.93 -65.19
C LEU A 47 -40.82 -15.12 -64.93
N GLN A 48 -40.24 -14.53 -65.98
CA GLN A 48 -39.05 -13.68 -65.90
C GLN A 48 -39.34 -12.34 -65.20
N GLU A 49 -40.47 -11.70 -65.50
CA GLU A 49 -40.90 -10.47 -64.82
C GLU A 49 -41.23 -10.74 -63.34
N GLU A 50 -41.91 -11.83 -63.02
CA GLU A 50 -42.22 -12.24 -61.65
C GLU A 50 -40.94 -12.58 -60.86
N ALA A 51 -39.97 -13.27 -61.48
CA ALA A 51 -38.66 -13.52 -60.88
C ALA A 51 -37.86 -12.23 -60.65
N GLN A 52 -37.98 -11.23 -61.53
CA GLN A 52 -37.38 -9.90 -61.35
C GLN A 52 -38.02 -9.16 -60.16
N ARG A 53 -39.35 -9.07 -60.10
CA ARG A 53 -40.07 -8.45 -58.97
C ARG A 53 -39.69 -9.10 -57.63
N GLN A 54 -39.67 -10.43 -57.56
CA GLN A 54 -39.22 -11.15 -56.36
C GLN A 54 -37.73 -10.89 -56.02
N ALA A 55 -36.87 -10.64 -57.01
CA ALA A 55 -35.48 -10.27 -56.76
C ALA A 55 -35.33 -8.85 -56.21
N GLU A 56 -36.12 -7.90 -56.74
CA GLU A 56 -36.19 -6.53 -56.25
C GLU A 56 -36.78 -6.45 -54.83
N GLU A 57 -37.85 -7.19 -54.54
CA GLU A 57 -38.44 -7.29 -53.19
C GLU A 57 -37.45 -7.86 -52.18
N ARG A 58 -36.74 -8.95 -52.53
CA ARG A 58 -35.66 -9.52 -51.69
C ARG A 58 -34.52 -8.52 -51.47
N HIS A 59 -34.10 -7.79 -52.50
CA HIS A 59 -33.07 -6.76 -52.35
C HIS A 59 -33.53 -5.62 -51.44
N GLN A 60 -34.76 -5.14 -51.58
CA GLN A 60 -35.34 -4.11 -50.71
C GLN A 60 -35.52 -4.61 -49.27
N GLU A 61 -35.82 -5.89 -49.05
CA GLU A 61 -35.84 -6.47 -47.70
C GLU A 61 -34.44 -6.61 -47.10
N GLU A 62 -33.45 -7.07 -47.88
CA GLU A 62 -32.05 -7.13 -47.42
C GLU A 62 -31.51 -5.74 -47.06
N GLU A 63 -31.74 -4.71 -47.88
CA GLU A 63 -31.30 -3.35 -47.58
C GLU A 63 -31.96 -2.81 -46.29
N ARG A 64 -33.28 -3.00 -46.11
CA ARG A 64 -33.96 -2.62 -44.86
C ARG A 64 -33.40 -3.36 -43.64
N ARG A 65 -33.13 -4.66 -43.76
CA ARG A 65 -32.47 -5.47 -42.71
C ARG A 65 -31.04 -4.98 -42.41
N ARG A 66 -30.29 -4.54 -43.43
CA ARG A 66 -28.93 -3.96 -43.28
C ARG A 66 -28.99 -2.59 -42.59
N GLU A 67 -29.90 -1.70 -42.98
CA GLU A 67 -30.11 -0.40 -42.33
C GLU A 67 -30.57 -0.53 -40.87
N GLU A 68 -31.43 -1.50 -40.56
CA GLU A 68 -31.86 -1.77 -39.18
C GLU A 68 -30.71 -2.34 -38.35
N ALA A 69 -29.97 -3.32 -38.89
CA ALA A 69 -28.78 -3.86 -38.23
C ALA A 69 -27.69 -2.80 -37.99
N GLN A 70 -27.51 -1.85 -38.92
CA GLN A 70 -26.61 -0.69 -38.75
C GLN A 70 -27.09 0.23 -37.62
N ARG A 71 -28.37 0.63 -37.61
CA ARG A 71 -28.95 1.47 -36.54
C ARG A 71 -28.80 0.81 -35.17
N GLN A 72 -29.14 -0.47 -35.03
CA GLN A 72 -28.95 -1.20 -33.78
C GLN A 72 -27.47 -1.34 -33.39
N ALA A 73 -26.55 -1.47 -34.36
CA ALA A 73 -25.11 -1.54 -34.08
C ALA A 73 -24.54 -0.17 -33.64
N GLU A 74 -25.03 0.93 -34.19
CA GLU A 74 -24.68 2.28 -33.75
C GLU A 74 -25.25 2.58 -32.35
N GLU A 75 -26.51 2.23 -32.09
CA GLU A 75 -27.14 2.40 -30.78
C GLU A 75 -26.39 1.62 -29.69
N ARG A 76 -26.00 0.36 -29.95
CA ARG A 76 -25.15 -0.42 -29.04
C ARG A 76 -23.81 0.27 -28.77
N ARG A 77 -23.13 0.80 -29.80
CA ARG A 77 -21.88 1.56 -29.62
C ARG A 77 -22.08 2.81 -28.75
N ARG A 78 -23.16 3.56 -28.98
CA ARG A 78 -23.51 4.76 -28.19
C ARG A 78 -23.87 4.42 -26.73
N GLU A 79 -24.38 3.22 -26.44
CA GLU A 79 -24.59 2.75 -25.06
C GLU A 79 -23.28 2.27 -24.42
N GLU A 80 -22.45 1.50 -25.14
CA GLU A 80 -21.12 1.11 -24.65
C GLU A 80 -20.24 2.33 -24.32
N GLU A 81 -20.28 3.37 -25.15
CA GLU A 81 -19.55 4.63 -24.94
C GLU A 81 -20.03 5.34 -23.65
N ARG A 82 -21.35 5.51 -23.49
CA ARG A 82 -21.94 6.06 -22.26
C ARG A 82 -21.71 5.17 -21.02
N GLN A 83 -21.57 3.85 -21.17
CA GLN A 83 -21.19 2.96 -20.07
C GLN A 83 -19.72 3.17 -19.66
N ARG A 84 -18.80 3.34 -20.62
CA ARG A 84 -17.39 3.64 -20.34
C ARG A 84 -17.21 5.02 -19.73
N GLU A 85 -17.96 6.02 -20.20
CA GLU A 85 -17.97 7.39 -19.67
C GLU A 85 -18.41 7.39 -18.19
N ARG A 86 -19.58 6.85 -17.87
CA ARG A 86 -20.07 6.70 -16.47
C ARG A 86 -19.08 5.94 -15.58
N HIS A 87 -18.47 4.86 -16.09
CA HIS A 87 -17.47 4.11 -15.32
C HIS A 87 -16.17 4.89 -15.08
N TYR A 88 -15.77 5.76 -16.01
CA TYR A 88 -14.65 6.66 -15.83
C TYR A 88 -14.96 7.76 -14.80
N GLU A 89 -16.17 8.34 -14.85
CA GLU A 89 -16.67 9.28 -13.85
C GLU A 89 -16.72 8.65 -12.45
N GLU A 90 -17.19 7.41 -12.32
CA GLU A 90 -17.18 6.65 -11.05
C GLU A 90 -15.75 6.46 -10.51
N ILE A 91 -14.80 6.07 -11.36
CA ILE A 91 -13.39 5.91 -10.98
C ILE A 91 -12.79 7.25 -10.54
N GLN A 92 -13.05 8.33 -11.29
CA GLN A 92 -12.55 9.66 -10.95
C GLN A 92 -13.15 10.16 -9.63
N ALA A 93 -14.46 10.01 -9.42
CA ALA A 93 -15.13 10.38 -8.18
C ALA A 93 -14.60 9.59 -6.96
N MET A 94 -14.30 8.29 -7.13
CA MET A 94 -13.65 7.49 -6.09
C MET A 94 -12.22 7.97 -5.80
N GLN A 95 -11.44 8.34 -6.82
CA GLN A 95 -10.08 8.89 -6.64
C GLN A 95 -10.12 10.26 -5.96
N GLU A 96 -11.06 11.14 -6.33
CA GLU A 96 -11.26 12.44 -5.69
C GLU A 96 -11.70 12.29 -4.23
N GLN A 97 -12.64 11.39 -3.92
CA GLN A 97 -13.01 11.08 -2.53
C GLN A 97 -11.84 10.50 -1.73
N HIS A 98 -11.04 9.61 -2.31
CA HIS A 98 -9.85 9.06 -1.65
C HIS A 98 -8.79 10.15 -1.39
N MET A 99 -8.58 11.05 -2.35
CA MET A 99 -7.67 12.19 -2.23
C MET A 99 -8.17 13.19 -1.18
N GLN A 100 -9.47 13.49 -1.12
CA GLN A 100 -10.09 14.29 -0.06
C GLN A 100 -9.94 13.62 1.32
N GLN A 101 -10.10 12.30 1.44
CA GLN A 101 -9.84 11.57 2.69
C GLN A 101 -8.37 11.67 3.12
N ILE A 102 -7.43 11.55 2.17
CA ILE A 102 -5.99 11.77 2.42
C ILE A 102 -5.73 13.22 2.86
N GLU A 103 -6.39 14.21 2.27
CA GLU A 103 -6.21 15.62 2.59
C GLU A 103 -6.81 16.00 3.94
N ILE A 104 -8.00 15.49 4.28
CA ILE A 104 -8.58 15.59 5.62
C ILE A 104 -7.68 14.91 6.65
N MET A 105 -7.15 13.71 6.35
CA MET A 105 -6.22 13.02 7.24
C MET A 105 -4.90 13.80 7.42
N LYS A 106 -4.35 14.40 6.36
CA LYS A 106 -3.21 15.32 6.43
C LYS A 106 -3.53 16.55 7.29
N GLY A 107 -4.73 17.13 7.14
CA GLY A 107 -5.20 18.26 7.95
C GLY A 107 -5.26 17.91 9.44
N VAL A 108 -5.91 16.80 9.79
CA VAL A 108 -6.00 16.30 11.19
C VAL A 108 -4.62 15.95 11.78
N LEU A 109 -3.67 15.48 10.95
CA LEU A 109 -2.28 15.28 11.38
C LEU A 109 -1.55 16.61 11.58
N ALA A 110 -1.70 17.57 10.66
CA ALA A 110 -1.08 18.90 10.75
C ALA A 110 -1.64 19.72 11.93
N GLU A 111 -2.93 19.64 12.22
CA GLU A 111 -3.52 20.22 13.44
C GLU A 111 -2.95 19.58 14.70
N ARG A 112 -2.70 18.27 14.71
CA ARG A 112 -2.04 17.57 15.82
C ARG A 112 -0.59 17.99 16.03
N GLU A 113 0.14 18.31 14.97
CA GLU A 113 1.50 18.83 15.05
C GLU A 113 1.52 20.32 15.45
N GLY A 114 0.58 21.11 14.94
CA GLY A 114 0.47 22.57 15.19
C GLY A 114 -0.11 22.96 16.56
N ASN A 115 -1.08 22.21 17.09
CA ASN A 115 -1.62 22.42 18.45
C ASN A 115 -0.81 21.73 19.55
N SER A 116 0.28 21.04 19.22
CA SER A 116 1.23 20.57 20.24
C SER A 116 1.92 21.80 20.85
N PRO A 117 1.81 22.07 22.17
CA PRO A 117 2.42 23.24 22.75
C PRO A 117 3.93 23.19 22.51
N HIS A 118 4.46 24.17 21.79
CA HIS A 118 5.88 24.30 21.51
C HIS A 118 6.66 24.64 22.79
N LEU A 119 6.86 23.60 23.62
CA LEU A 119 7.84 23.54 24.69
C LEU A 119 9.19 23.93 24.09
N LYS A 120 9.59 25.18 24.33
CA LYS A 120 10.87 25.71 23.89
C LYS A 120 11.97 24.98 24.63
N ILE A 121 12.80 24.27 23.89
CA ILE A 121 14.04 23.71 24.44
C ILE A 121 15.04 24.86 24.47
N SER A 122 15.49 25.25 25.66
CA SER A 122 16.59 26.20 25.82
C SER A 122 17.86 25.64 25.17
N PRO A 123 18.73 26.45 24.54
CA PRO A 123 20.04 25.97 24.09
C PRO A 123 20.87 25.48 25.28
N TYR A 124 21.65 24.42 25.08
CA TYR A 124 22.53 23.84 26.08
C TYR A 124 23.58 24.85 26.56
N GLN A 125 23.71 25.03 27.88
CA GLN A 125 24.78 25.81 28.49
C GLN A 125 25.89 24.88 29.00
N GLU A 126 27.17 25.21 28.76
CA GLU A 126 28.30 24.37 29.23
C GLU A 126 28.40 24.26 30.77
N THR A 127 27.61 25.03 31.51
CA THR A 127 27.42 24.92 32.97
C THR A 127 26.45 23.82 33.40
N GLU A 128 25.66 23.26 32.48
CA GLU A 128 24.65 22.22 32.73
C GLU A 128 25.23 20.81 32.47
N ASP A 129 24.70 19.80 33.17
CA ASP A 129 25.05 18.40 32.89
C ASP A 129 24.41 17.97 31.57
N ILE A 130 25.21 17.71 30.54
CA ILE A 130 24.75 17.41 29.18
C ILE A 130 23.81 16.18 29.13
N GLN A 131 23.92 15.23 30.06
CA GLN A 131 23.00 14.10 30.18
C GLN A 131 21.61 14.54 30.67
N ASP A 132 21.53 15.52 31.57
CA ASP A 132 20.25 16.11 32.02
C ASP A 132 19.59 16.90 30.89
N PHE A 133 20.38 17.65 30.11
CA PHE A 133 19.92 18.32 28.90
C PHE A 133 19.39 17.33 27.84
N ILE A 134 20.12 16.25 27.56
CA ILE A 134 19.72 15.22 26.60
C ILE A 134 18.43 14.51 27.05
N GLU A 135 18.30 14.16 28.34
CA GLU A 135 17.07 13.56 28.88
C GLU A 135 15.85 14.51 28.77
N ALA A 136 16.05 15.81 29.01
CA ALA A 136 15.00 16.82 28.84
C ALA A 136 14.61 17.01 27.36
N PHE A 137 15.60 17.06 26.47
CA PHE A 137 15.40 17.10 25.02
C PHE A 137 14.59 15.88 24.53
N GLU A 138 14.97 14.67 24.95
CA GLU A 138 14.24 13.45 24.61
C GLU A 138 12.81 13.46 25.15
N GLY A 139 12.60 13.94 26.38
CA GLY A 139 11.26 14.08 26.96
C GLY A 139 10.37 14.98 26.11
N ILE A 140 10.88 16.15 25.72
CA ILE A 140 10.16 17.11 24.88
C ILE A 140 9.90 16.55 23.47
N MET A 141 10.88 15.91 22.84
CA MET A 141 10.70 15.26 21.53
C MET A 141 9.65 14.13 21.57
N LYS A 142 9.61 13.33 22.64
CA LYS A 142 8.60 12.28 22.85
C LYS A 142 7.20 12.86 23.06
N ILE A 143 7.07 13.94 23.84
CA ILE A 143 5.80 14.66 24.05
C ILE A 143 5.29 15.28 22.74
N GLN A 144 6.17 15.94 21.98
CA GLN A 144 5.86 16.53 20.67
C GLN A 144 5.75 15.50 19.53
N ARG A 145 5.95 14.21 19.82
CA ARG A 145 5.88 13.07 18.87
C ARG A 145 6.76 13.24 17.61
N VAL A 146 7.85 14.00 17.71
CA VAL A 146 8.75 14.26 16.58
C VAL A 146 9.37 12.95 16.11
N ASN A 147 9.36 12.68 14.80
CA ASN A 147 10.03 11.53 14.20
C ASN A 147 11.53 11.51 14.57
N ARG A 148 12.07 10.35 14.99
CA ARG A 148 13.46 10.18 15.48
C ARG A 148 14.51 10.66 14.49
N THR A 149 14.29 10.50 13.18
CA THR A 149 15.19 11.00 12.11
C THR A 149 15.34 12.52 12.15
N ASN A 150 14.31 13.24 12.61
CA ASN A 150 14.32 14.70 12.74
C ASN A 150 14.90 15.19 14.09
N TRP A 151 15.32 14.29 15.00
CA TRP A 151 15.86 14.70 16.30
C TRP A 151 17.23 15.38 16.16
N ILE A 152 18.13 14.89 15.30
CA ILE A 152 19.42 15.56 15.03
C ILE A 152 19.20 16.99 14.54
N LEU A 153 18.31 17.18 13.56
CA LEU A 153 18.00 18.50 12.98
C LEU A 153 17.49 19.51 14.03
N ARG A 154 16.85 19.04 15.10
CA ARG A 154 16.41 19.88 16.23
C ARG A 154 17.45 19.99 17.34
N LEU A 155 18.34 19.00 17.50
CA LEU A 155 19.39 18.97 18.52
C LEU A 155 20.59 19.87 18.17
N THR A 156 21.12 19.73 16.95
CA THR A 156 22.33 20.44 16.49
C THR A 156 22.33 21.95 16.72
N PRO A 157 21.25 22.72 16.44
CA PRO A 157 21.23 24.17 16.72
C PRO A 157 21.14 24.51 18.22
N LEU A 158 20.70 23.58 19.07
CA LEU A 158 20.59 23.79 20.53
C LEU A 158 21.90 23.50 21.25
N LEU A 159 22.75 22.63 20.70
CA LEU A 159 24.05 22.31 21.29
C LEU A 159 25.04 23.47 21.13
N SER A 160 25.91 23.64 22.12
CA SER A 160 26.96 24.67 22.16
C SER A 160 28.34 24.03 22.38
N GLY A 161 29.40 24.81 22.09
CA GLY A 161 30.79 24.44 22.35
C GLY A 161 31.15 23.00 21.99
N LYS A 162 31.62 22.24 22.98
CA LYS A 162 32.17 20.87 22.80
C LYS A 162 31.13 19.82 22.38
N ALA A 163 29.84 20.06 22.58
CA ALA A 163 28.78 19.17 22.08
C ALA A 163 28.46 19.45 20.61
N ARG A 164 28.62 20.70 20.17
CA ARG A 164 28.41 21.10 18.77
C ARG A 164 29.50 20.55 17.86
N THR A 165 30.76 20.58 18.27
CA THR A 165 31.87 20.02 17.46
C THR A 165 31.67 18.54 17.19
N VAL A 166 31.36 17.74 18.21
CA VAL A 166 31.04 16.31 18.04
C VAL A 166 29.92 16.09 17.02
N CYS A 167 28.90 16.95 16.98
CA CYS A 167 27.81 16.84 16.00
C CYS A 167 28.20 17.28 14.58
N THR A 168 29.15 18.21 14.41
CA THR A 168 29.65 18.58 13.08
C THR A 168 30.64 17.57 12.53
N ASP A 169 31.48 17.01 13.40
CA ASP A 169 32.50 16.03 13.05
C ASP A 169 31.86 14.69 12.65
N LEU A 170 30.69 14.38 13.23
CA LEU A 170 29.80 13.26 12.88
C LEU A 170 28.80 13.58 11.75
N GLY A 171 29.10 14.54 10.88
CA GLY A 171 28.21 15.05 9.82
C GLY A 171 27.79 14.05 8.73
N THR A 172 28.05 12.75 8.89
CA THR A 172 27.64 11.65 8.01
C THR A 172 26.65 10.67 8.66
N THR A 173 26.51 10.66 10.00
CA THR A 173 25.56 9.76 10.69
C THR A 173 24.18 10.39 10.86
N THR A 174 23.18 9.81 10.20
CA THR A 174 21.76 10.23 10.26
C THR A 174 21.00 9.67 11.47
N ASP A 175 21.66 8.90 12.34
CA ASP A 175 21.07 8.30 13.55
C ASP A 175 21.36 9.11 14.82
N TYR A 176 20.28 9.47 15.52
CA TYR A 176 20.32 10.18 16.79
C TYR A 176 21.05 9.40 17.88
N ASP A 177 20.93 8.08 17.93
CA ASP A 177 21.53 7.29 19.01
C ASP A 177 23.05 7.20 18.89
N GLY A 178 23.59 7.14 17.66
CA GLY A 178 25.02 7.33 17.39
C GLY A 178 25.54 8.70 17.84
N VAL A 179 24.85 9.79 17.48
CA VAL A 179 25.24 11.16 17.89
C VAL A 179 25.18 11.32 19.41
N LYS A 180 24.10 10.85 20.05
CA LYS A 180 23.93 10.84 21.51
C LYS A 180 25.08 10.09 22.19
N LYS A 181 25.41 8.88 21.73
CA LYS A 181 26.50 8.07 22.29
C LYS A 181 27.81 8.85 22.27
N ALA A 182 28.19 9.40 21.12
CA ALA A 182 29.45 10.11 20.96
C ALA A 182 29.54 11.41 21.79
N ILE A 183 28.44 12.16 21.95
CA ILE A 183 28.42 13.33 22.87
C ILE A 183 28.71 12.87 24.31
N LEU A 184 28.07 11.79 24.75
CA LEU A 184 28.22 11.29 26.13
C LEU A 184 29.63 10.71 26.37
N GLU A 185 30.21 10.03 25.37
CA GLU A 185 31.60 9.57 25.41
C GLU A 185 32.58 10.75 25.47
N HIS A 186 32.41 11.77 24.61
CA HIS A 186 33.28 12.95 24.58
C HIS A 186 33.21 13.80 25.86
N TYR A 187 32.04 13.89 26.51
CA TYR A 187 31.89 14.50 27.83
C TYR A 187 32.31 13.59 28.99
N ASN A 188 32.83 12.39 28.70
CA ASN A 188 33.22 11.35 29.65
C ASN A 188 32.08 11.04 30.65
N ILE A 189 30.87 10.86 30.15
CA ILE A 189 29.70 10.37 30.89
C ILE A 189 29.59 8.85 30.66
N ASN A 190 30.64 8.14 31.07
CA ASN A 190 30.59 6.69 31.25
C ASN A 190 29.70 6.38 32.48
N THR A 191 29.01 5.23 32.46
CA THR A 191 28.32 4.64 33.63
C THR A 191 29.20 4.61 34.88
N GLU A 192 30.52 4.42 34.73
CA GLU A 192 31.53 4.51 35.80
C GLU A 192 31.59 5.89 36.48
N ARG A 193 31.39 7.00 35.75
CA ARG A 193 31.31 8.33 36.35
C ARG A 193 30.03 8.51 37.16
N CYS A 194 28.92 7.88 36.74
CA CYS A 194 27.69 7.84 37.51
C CYS A 194 27.87 6.99 38.79
N ARG A 195 28.57 5.86 38.72
CA ARG A 195 28.96 5.07 39.90
C ARG A 195 29.75 5.90 40.91
N ARG A 196 30.80 6.60 40.46
CA ARG A 196 31.62 7.46 41.35
C ARG A 196 30.78 8.55 41.98
N LYS A 197 29.98 9.30 41.19
CA LYS A 197 29.05 10.32 41.71
C LYS A 197 28.10 9.73 42.76
N PHE A 198 27.55 8.52 42.54
CA PHE A 198 26.67 7.83 43.48
C PHE A 198 27.39 7.39 44.77
N ARG A 199 28.57 6.77 44.65
CA ARG A 199 29.38 6.34 45.80
C ARG A 199 29.92 7.53 46.62
N SER A 200 30.07 8.71 46.02
CA SER A 200 30.40 9.97 46.70
C SER A 200 29.19 10.86 47.02
N HIS A 201 27.96 10.35 46.91
CA HIS A 201 26.73 11.12 47.15
C HIS A 201 26.46 11.25 48.65
N VAL A 202 27.04 12.27 49.28
CA VAL A 202 26.94 12.52 50.73
C VAL A 202 25.74 13.42 51.03
N TRP A 203 25.07 13.19 52.16
CA TRP A 203 24.01 14.05 52.68
C TRP A 203 24.58 15.27 53.40
N THR A 204 24.06 16.47 53.12
CA THR A 204 24.38 17.71 53.85
C THR A 204 23.11 18.38 54.39
N ARG A 205 23.21 19.08 55.52
CA ARG A 205 22.04 19.56 56.31
C ARG A 205 21.23 20.68 55.65
N ASP A 206 21.79 21.26 54.60
CA ASP A 206 21.25 22.33 53.75
C ASP A 206 20.41 21.83 52.57
N GLN A 207 20.40 20.51 52.30
CA GLN A 207 19.68 19.92 51.18
C GLN A 207 18.27 19.44 51.56
N ASP A 208 17.34 19.46 50.61
CA ASP A 208 16.03 18.84 50.76
C ASP A 208 16.13 17.28 50.67
N PRO A 209 15.42 16.53 51.54
CA PRO A 209 15.43 15.07 51.54
C PRO A 209 14.96 14.42 50.22
N THR A 210 13.89 14.95 49.62
CA THR A 210 13.29 14.41 48.38
C THR A 210 14.25 14.59 47.23
N ASP A 211 14.86 15.77 47.15
CA ASP A 211 15.83 16.18 46.14
C ASP A 211 17.12 15.34 46.21
N TRP A 212 17.64 15.08 47.41
CA TRP A 212 18.81 14.21 47.60
C TRP A 212 18.52 12.75 47.22
N ILE A 213 17.36 12.22 47.61
CA ILE A 213 16.91 10.87 47.23
C ILE A 213 16.74 10.78 45.70
N ALA A 214 16.09 11.76 45.08
CA ALA A 214 15.91 11.83 43.64
C ALA A 214 17.25 11.86 42.88
N ARG A 215 18.21 12.68 43.35
CA ARG A 215 19.60 12.69 42.82
C ARG A 215 20.27 11.31 42.96
N GLY A 216 20.16 10.67 44.13
CA GLY A 216 20.74 9.34 44.37
C GLY A 216 20.14 8.26 43.45
N VAL A 217 18.81 8.21 43.35
CA VAL A 217 18.08 7.27 42.47
C VAL A 217 18.43 7.51 40.99
N LYS A 218 18.55 8.76 40.56
CA LYS A 218 18.95 9.13 39.19
C LYS A 218 20.38 8.66 38.87
N LEU A 219 21.32 8.83 39.80
CA LEU A 219 22.71 8.39 39.62
C LEU A 219 22.85 6.86 39.56
N VAL A 220 22.19 6.12 40.45
CA VAL A 220 22.26 4.65 40.45
C VAL A 220 21.56 4.05 39.22
N LYS A 221 20.44 4.61 38.75
CA LYS A 221 19.81 4.19 37.48
C LYS A 221 20.74 4.41 36.28
N ARG A 222 21.36 5.58 36.15
CA ARG A 222 22.32 5.87 35.04
C ARG A 222 23.57 5.00 35.06
N TRP A 223 23.96 4.47 36.21
CA TRP A 223 25.08 3.52 36.33
C TRP A 223 24.66 2.08 36.04
N LEU A 224 23.58 1.60 36.68
CA LEU A 224 23.15 0.20 36.64
C LEU A 224 22.29 -0.17 35.43
N VAL A 225 21.61 0.80 34.82
CA VAL A 225 20.74 0.64 33.62
C VAL A 225 19.83 -0.59 33.72
N PRO A 226 18.98 -0.70 34.76
CA PRO A 226 18.16 -1.89 35.03
C PRO A 226 17.20 -2.26 33.90
N GLU A 227 16.92 -1.33 32.99
CA GLU A 227 16.18 -1.55 31.74
C GLU A 227 16.82 -2.61 30.83
N ASN A 228 18.14 -2.84 30.96
CA ASN A 228 18.88 -3.88 30.24
C ASN A 228 18.80 -5.28 30.89
N GLY A 229 18.09 -5.42 32.02
CA GLY A 229 17.85 -6.70 32.69
C GLY A 229 18.69 -6.91 33.97
N MET A 230 18.14 -7.73 34.87
CA MET A 230 18.68 -7.98 36.22
C MET A 230 20.11 -8.54 36.22
N GLU A 231 20.45 -9.37 35.23
CA GLU A 231 21.80 -9.94 35.09
C GLU A 231 22.88 -8.87 34.88
N GLN A 232 22.60 -7.84 34.06
CA GLN A 232 23.52 -6.72 33.86
C GLN A 232 23.77 -5.94 35.17
N VAL A 233 22.72 -5.78 35.97
CA VAL A 233 22.79 -5.14 37.29
C VAL A 233 23.67 -5.96 38.24
N VAL A 234 23.46 -7.27 38.32
CA VAL A 234 24.28 -8.19 39.14
C VAL A 234 25.74 -8.16 38.70
N ASN A 235 26.00 -8.24 37.39
CA ASN A 235 27.36 -8.21 36.83
C ASN A 235 28.09 -6.89 37.15
N LYS A 236 27.43 -5.74 37.03
CA LYS A 236 28.01 -4.43 37.41
C LYS A 236 28.38 -4.34 38.90
N ILE A 237 27.57 -4.91 39.79
CA ILE A 237 27.86 -4.96 41.23
C ILE A 237 28.99 -5.94 41.54
N ALA A 238 29.02 -7.10 40.88
CA ALA A 238 30.06 -8.11 41.07
C ALA A 238 31.44 -7.63 40.56
N VAL A 239 31.48 -6.96 39.39
CA VAL A 239 32.70 -6.30 38.86
C VAL A 239 33.20 -5.22 39.83
N GLU A 240 32.33 -4.38 40.38
CA GLU A 240 32.72 -3.38 41.39
C GLU A 240 33.29 -4.04 42.66
N GLN A 241 32.64 -5.09 43.17
CA GLN A 241 33.10 -5.78 44.37
C GLN A 241 34.47 -6.43 44.18
N LEU A 242 34.73 -7.01 43.00
CA LEU A 242 36.02 -7.58 42.63
C LEU A 242 37.09 -6.50 42.44
N LEU A 243 36.79 -5.41 41.72
CA LEU A 243 37.67 -4.24 41.60
C LEU A 243 38.09 -3.68 42.97
N ASN A 244 37.17 -3.64 43.93
CA ASN A 244 37.47 -3.20 45.30
C ASN A 244 38.39 -4.20 46.04
N GLY A 245 38.27 -5.51 45.78
CA GLY A 245 39.12 -6.55 46.38
C GLY A 245 40.53 -6.68 45.78
N LEU A 246 40.77 -6.21 44.56
CA LEU A 246 42.08 -6.30 43.89
C LEU A 246 43.16 -5.40 44.53
N PRO A 247 44.45 -5.79 44.48
CA PRO A 247 45.58 -4.88 44.72
C PRO A 247 45.52 -3.63 43.84
N GLN A 248 46.10 -2.51 44.30
CA GLN A 248 45.98 -1.22 43.62
C GLN A 248 46.58 -1.23 42.21
N GLU A 249 47.67 -1.99 42.02
CA GLU A 249 48.42 -2.15 40.79
C GLU A 249 47.56 -2.85 39.73
N MET A 250 46.96 -3.99 40.12
CA MET A 250 46.02 -4.74 39.28
C MET A 250 44.75 -3.93 39.01
N ARG A 251 44.21 -3.24 40.02
CA ARG A 251 43.01 -2.40 39.91
C ARG A 251 43.14 -1.33 38.83
N ILE A 252 44.31 -0.69 38.69
CA ILE A 252 44.56 0.31 37.64
C ILE A 252 44.50 -0.34 36.25
N TRP A 253 45.21 -1.46 36.02
CA TRP A 253 45.18 -2.17 34.74
C TRP A 253 43.76 -2.66 34.41
N VAL A 254 43.11 -3.36 35.34
CA VAL A 254 41.75 -3.89 35.14
C VAL A 254 40.73 -2.76 34.86
N THR A 255 40.81 -1.63 35.56
CA THR A 255 39.89 -0.50 35.32
C THR A 255 40.05 0.08 33.91
N SER A 256 41.24 -0.01 33.31
CA SER A 256 41.46 0.47 31.93
C SER A 256 40.75 -0.39 30.87
N GLN A 257 40.44 -1.66 31.18
CA GLN A 257 39.76 -2.58 30.27
C GLN A 257 38.22 -2.41 30.26
N ASN A 258 37.66 -1.52 31.10
CA ASN A 258 36.21 -1.27 31.25
C ASN A 258 35.33 -2.55 31.20
N PRO A 259 35.58 -3.53 32.11
CA PRO A 259 34.95 -4.85 32.07
C PRO A 259 33.44 -4.80 32.38
N GLU A 260 32.65 -5.50 31.56
CA GLU A 260 31.19 -5.55 31.69
C GLU A 260 30.68 -6.71 32.56
N THR A 261 31.44 -7.81 32.64
CA THR A 261 31.11 -9.02 33.40
C THR A 261 32.32 -9.48 34.23
N PRO A 262 32.11 -10.21 35.35
CA PRO A 262 33.20 -10.70 36.19
C PRO A 262 34.14 -11.70 35.51
N GLU A 263 33.70 -12.35 34.43
CA GLU A 263 34.45 -13.40 33.73
C GLU A 263 35.46 -12.81 32.74
N LYS A 264 35.07 -11.72 32.04
CA LYS A 264 35.94 -10.93 31.13
C LYS A 264 37.18 -10.33 31.83
N LEU A 265 37.27 -10.44 33.16
CA LEU A 265 38.40 -9.98 33.97
C LEU A 265 39.58 -10.94 34.00
N PHE A 266 39.33 -12.24 33.76
CA PHE A 266 40.32 -13.30 33.89
C PHE A 266 40.67 -13.95 32.54
N THR A 267 39.89 -13.67 31.49
CA THR A 267 40.26 -13.93 30.10
C THR A 267 41.25 -12.86 29.62
N THR A 268 42.51 -12.97 30.02
CA THR A 268 43.61 -12.41 29.22
C THR A 268 43.65 -13.15 27.88
N GLU A 269 43.71 -12.42 26.77
CA GLU A 269 44.04 -13.00 25.46
C GLU A 269 45.48 -13.56 25.49
N GLU A 270 45.72 -14.64 24.75
CA GLU A 270 47.06 -15.25 24.55
C GLU A 270 47.86 -14.54 23.43
#